data_AF-A0A554K2E8-F1
#
_entry.id   AF-A0A554K2E8-F1
#
_cell.length_a   1.000
_cell.length_b   1.000
_cell.length_c   1.000
_cell.angle_alpha   90.00
_cell.angle_beta   90.00
_cell.angle_gamma   90.00
#
_symmetry.space_group_name_H-M   'P 1'
#
loop_
_entity.id
_entity.type
_entity.pdbx_description
1 polymer ?
#
loop_
_entity_poly.entity_id
_entity_poly.type
_entity_poly.pdbx_seq_one_letter_code
_entity_poly.pdbx_strand_id
1 'polypeptide(L)'
;MHSYPKVGEVFELTLDFDAAENQPLEMVRRDGYDPRVWNYTGKKVMGRCTSYFKLVKVGYCRNLDQVRQKLAAHGEIPEGQWRQAFKAAYPKPDRKGLIGVADPSWALSGGSATFPCVSSRGRSRFLWADRGFNVAWRWLVKVRE
;
A
#
# COMPACT_ATOMS: atom_id res chain seq x y z
N MET A 1 -11.93 -13.19 -13.87
CA MET A 1 -11.96 -12.29 -12.69
C MET A 1 -10.93 -12.80 -11.71
N HIS A 2 -9.90 -12.04 -11.35
CA HIS A 2 -8.75 -12.56 -10.61
C HIS A 2 -9.02 -12.68 -9.09
N SER A 3 -8.64 -13.81 -8.49
CA SER A 3 -8.57 -13.94 -7.03
C SER A 3 -7.36 -13.19 -6.48
N TYR A 4 -7.39 -12.82 -5.19
CA TYR A 4 -6.23 -12.25 -4.52
C TYR A 4 -5.02 -13.20 -4.64
N PRO A 5 -3.80 -12.68 -4.86
CA PRO A 5 -2.59 -13.49 -4.89
C PRO A 5 -2.35 -14.19 -3.56
N LYS A 6 -1.82 -15.40 -3.60
CA LYS A 6 -1.33 -16.09 -2.40
C LYS A 6 -0.11 -15.34 -1.84
N VAL A 7 0.15 -15.54 -0.55
CA VAL A 7 1.38 -15.01 0.06
C VAL A 7 2.58 -15.66 -0.64
N GLY A 8 3.54 -14.84 -1.06
CA GLY A 8 4.73 -15.25 -1.80
C GLY A 8 4.55 -15.41 -3.31
N GLU A 9 3.31 -15.45 -3.81
CA GLU A 9 3.03 -15.48 -5.25
C GLU A 9 3.42 -14.14 -5.88
N VAL A 10 4.18 -14.20 -6.98
CA VAL A 10 4.54 -13.03 -7.78
C VAL A 10 3.43 -12.76 -8.78
N PHE A 11 3.03 -11.50 -8.90
CA PHE A 11 2.00 -11.04 -9.82
C PHE A 11 2.35 -9.66 -10.39
N GLU A 12 1.79 -9.36 -11.55
CA GLU A 12 1.99 -8.09 -12.24
C GLU A 12 0.90 -7.09 -11.87
N LEU A 13 1.27 -5.82 -11.70
CA LEU A 13 0.34 -4.70 -11.67
C LEU A 13 0.78 -3.64 -12.68
N THR A 14 -0.20 -2.99 -13.29
CA THR A 14 0.01 -1.79 -14.11
C THR A 14 -0.72 -0.61 -13.48
N LEU A 15 -0.03 0.53 -13.36
CA LEU A 15 -0.55 1.78 -12.84
C LEU A 15 -0.19 2.93 -13.78
N ASP A 16 -1.15 3.80 -14.07
CA ASP A 16 -0.89 5.09 -14.70
C ASP A 16 -0.75 6.15 -13.60
N PHE A 17 0.48 6.60 -13.36
CA PHE A 17 0.77 7.58 -12.32
C PHE A 17 0.32 8.99 -12.68
N ASP A 18 0.03 9.27 -13.95
CA ASP A 18 -0.45 10.58 -14.41
C ASP A 18 -1.98 10.68 -14.28
N ALA A 19 -2.68 9.54 -14.28
CA ALA A 19 -4.12 9.50 -14.07
C ALA A 19 -4.52 10.19 -12.75
N ALA A 20 -5.53 11.05 -12.81
CA ALA A 20 -5.94 11.92 -11.71
C ALA A 20 -6.24 11.11 -10.44
N GLU A 21 -6.89 9.95 -10.57
CA GLU A 21 -7.24 9.06 -9.47
C GLU A 21 -6.07 8.44 -8.71
N ASN A 22 -4.89 8.43 -9.34
CA ASN A 22 -3.67 7.87 -8.79
C ASN A 22 -2.76 8.98 -8.24
N GLN A 23 -3.17 10.25 -8.34
CA GLN A 23 -2.47 11.35 -7.68
C GLN A 23 -2.63 11.25 -6.17
N PRO A 24 -1.56 11.44 -5.36
CA PRO A 24 -1.59 11.12 -3.93
C PRO A 24 -2.73 11.78 -3.14
N LEU A 25 -2.93 13.09 -3.30
CA LEU A 25 -3.99 13.82 -2.58
C LEU A 25 -5.39 13.53 -3.15
N GLU A 26 -5.50 13.13 -4.41
CA GLU A 26 -6.77 12.68 -4.97
C GLU A 26 -7.17 11.32 -4.41
N MET A 27 -6.21 10.41 -4.19
CA MET A 27 -6.48 9.14 -3.50
C MET A 27 -7.06 9.36 -2.10
N VAL A 28 -6.51 10.33 -1.36
CA VAL A 28 -6.99 10.71 -0.02
C VAL A 28 -8.42 11.23 -0.10
N ARG A 29 -8.68 12.18 -1.01
CA ARG A 29 -10.02 12.75 -1.24
C ARG A 29 -11.04 11.67 -1.59
N ARG A 30 -10.74 10.80 -2.55
CA ARG A 30 -11.64 9.72 -3.01
C ARG A 30 -11.93 8.67 -1.94
N ASP A 31 -11.00 8.48 -1.00
CA ASP A 31 -11.18 7.59 0.13
C ASP A 31 -12.03 8.22 1.27
N GLY A 32 -12.48 9.46 1.10
CA GLY A 32 -13.36 10.18 2.03
C GLY A 32 -12.62 10.97 3.12
N TYR A 33 -11.32 11.20 2.95
CA TYR A 33 -10.54 12.05 3.86
C TYR A 33 -10.44 13.48 3.33
N ASP A 34 -10.25 14.46 4.22
CA ASP A 34 -9.98 15.84 3.83
C ASP A 34 -8.51 15.98 3.37
N PRO A 35 -8.20 16.24 2.08
CA PRO A 35 -6.83 16.29 1.60
C PRO A 35 -6.01 17.44 2.20
N ARG A 36 -6.63 18.46 2.81
CA ARG A 36 -5.93 19.60 3.43
C ARG A 36 -5.17 19.24 4.69
N VAL A 37 -5.52 18.12 5.33
CA VAL A 37 -4.85 17.62 6.55
C VAL A 37 -3.83 16.52 6.25
N TRP A 38 -3.44 16.34 4.98
CA TRP A 38 -2.50 15.32 4.53
C TRP A 38 -1.32 15.92 3.80
N ASN A 39 -0.16 15.33 4.05
CA ASN A 39 1.09 15.62 3.37
C ASN A 39 1.59 14.35 2.68
N TYR A 40 2.01 14.51 1.42
CA TYR A 40 2.73 13.49 0.67
C TYR A 40 4.10 14.02 0.26
N THR A 41 5.16 13.33 0.65
CA THR A 41 6.56 13.72 0.40
C THR A 41 7.31 12.72 -0.48
N GLY A 42 6.58 11.77 -1.06
CA GLY A 42 7.16 10.71 -1.86
C GLY A 42 7.62 11.20 -3.22
N LYS A 43 8.46 10.39 -3.87
CA LYS A 43 8.93 10.69 -5.22
C LYS A 43 7.74 10.78 -6.17
N LYS A 44 7.77 11.79 -7.05
CA LYS A 44 6.84 11.85 -8.18
C LYS A 44 7.27 10.82 -9.23
N VAL A 45 6.48 9.77 -9.37
CA VAL A 45 6.56 8.83 -10.49
C VAL A 45 5.58 9.30 -11.55
N MET A 46 5.94 9.15 -12.83
CA MET A 46 5.18 9.67 -13.97
C MET A 46 4.87 8.55 -14.96
N GLY A 47 3.79 8.71 -15.71
CA GLY A 47 3.38 7.83 -16.80
C GLY A 47 2.86 6.45 -16.38
N ARG A 48 2.58 5.63 -17.39
CA ARG A 48 2.12 4.25 -17.21
C ARG A 48 3.31 3.32 -16.94
N CYS A 49 3.25 2.62 -15.82
CA CYS A 49 4.29 1.69 -15.38
C CYS A 49 3.68 0.32 -15.10
N THR A 50 4.41 -0.72 -15.48
CA THR A 50 4.12 -2.12 -15.15
C THR A 50 5.25 -2.66 -14.28
N SER A 51 4.92 -3.36 -13.22
CA SER A 51 5.90 -3.89 -12.26
C SER A 51 5.38 -5.16 -11.59
N TYR A 52 6.31 -5.93 -11.03
CA TYR A 52 6.03 -7.18 -10.32
C TYR A 52 6.01 -6.99 -8.82
N PHE A 53 5.10 -7.71 -8.17
CA PHE A 53 4.83 -7.61 -6.75
C PHE A 53 4.60 -8.99 -6.14
N LYS A 54 4.77 -9.08 -4.83
CA LYS A 54 4.24 -10.18 -4.04
C LYS A 54 3.64 -9.68 -2.74
N LEU A 55 2.75 -10.46 -2.15
CA LEU A 55 2.26 -10.24 -0.79
C LEU A 55 3.11 -11.02 0.20
N VAL A 56 3.62 -10.38 1.25
CA VAL A 56 4.43 -11.03 2.29
C VAL A 56 3.86 -10.84 3.69
N LYS A 57 4.15 -11.78 4.58
CA LYS A 57 3.87 -11.68 6.02
C LYS A 57 5.20 -11.64 6.77
N VAL A 58 5.36 -10.65 7.65
CA VAL A 58 6.59 -10.43 8.44
C VAL A 58 6.41 -10.67 9.94
N GLY A 59 5.28 -11.29 10.31
CA GLY A 59 4.91 -11.54 11.70
C GLY A 59 4.53 -10.25 12.44
N TYR A 60 4.59 -10.32 13.78
CA TYR A 60 4.34 -9.16 14.62
C TYR A 60 5.43 -8.09 14.47
N CYS A 61 5.02 -6.82 14.40
CA CYS A 61 5.88 -5.64 14.39
C CYS A 61 5.29 -4.57 15.32
N ARG A 62 6.14 -3.86 16.06
CA ARG A 62 5.68 -2.81 16.99
C ARG A 62 5.25 -1.53 16.29
N ASN A 63 5.80 -1.25 15.12
CA ASN A 63 5.54 -0.07 14.30
C ASN A 63 5.92 -0.34 12.84
N LEU A 64 5.71 0.65 11.96
CA LEU A 64 5.92 0.51 10.53
C LEU A 64 7.41 0.41 10.18
N ASP A 65 8.29 0.99 10.99
CA ASP A 65 9.74 0.91 10.78
C ASP A 65 10.24 -0.52 10.88
N GLN A 66 9.77 -1.27 11.87
CA GLN A 66 10.05 -2.70 11.99
C GLN A 66 9.47 -3.50 10.83
N VAL A 67 8.30 -3.12 10.32
CA VAL A 67 7.74 -3.73 9.10
C VAL A 67 8.72 -3.50 7.95
N ARG A 68 9.11 -2.24 7.68
CA ARG A 68 10.02 -1.87 6.58
C ARG A 68 11.36 -2.61 6.66
N GLN A 69 11.96 -2.69 7.84
CA GLN A 69 13.19 -3.45 8.08
C GLN A 69 13.05 -4.92 7.68
N LYS A 70 11.95 -5.58 8.07
CA LYS A 70 11.69 -6.98 7.70
C LYS A 70 11.35 -7.16 6.22
N LEU A 71 10.68 -6.17 5.60
CA LEU A 71 10.36 -6.21 4.18
C LEU A 71 11.60 -6.11 3.28
N ALA A 72 12.71 -5.52 3.76
CA ALA A 72 13.95 -5.38 2.99
C ALA A 72 14.51 -6.72 2.48
N ALA A 73 14.28 -7.82 3.20
CA ALA A 73 14.67 -9.16 2.77
C ALA A 73 13.78 -9.75 1.66
N HIS A 74 12.65 -9.10 1.36
CA HIS A 74 11.63 -9.61 0.44
C HIS A 74 11.55 -8.81 -0.87
N GLY A 75 11.95 -7.54 -0.87
CA GLY A 75 11.88 -6.67 -2.04
C GLY A 75 11.93 -5.19 -1.67
N GLU A 76 11.58 -4.35 -2.63
CA GLU A 76 11.51 -2.90 -2.45
C GLU A 76 10.13 -2.49 -1.94
N ILE A 77 10.09 -1.43 -1.12
CA ILE A 77 8.83 -0.80 -0.70
C ILE A 77 8.33 0.04 -1.87
N PRO A 78 7.16 -0.26 -2.45
CA PRO A 78 6.64 0.52 -3.56
C PRO A 78 5.94 1.80 -3.07
N GLU A 79 5.69 2.71 -3.99
CA GLU A 79 4.88 3.90 -3.76
C GLU A 79 3.46 3.51 -3.31
N GLY A 80 2.88 4.26 -2.37
CA GLY A 80 1.55 3.99 -1.81
C GLY A 80 0.43 3.96 -2.85
N GLN A 81 0.65 4.61 -4.00
CA GLN A 81 -0.26 4.66 -5.14
C GLN A 81 -0.53 3.28 -5.77
N TRP A 82 0.41 2.33 -5.65
CA TRP A 82 0.23 0.95 -6.10
C TRP A 82 -0.94 0.22 -5.42
N ARG A 83 -1.40 0.70 -4.27
CA ARG A 83 -2.65 0.24 -3.67
C ARG A 83 -3.85 0.38 -4.63
N GLN A 84 -3.90 1.44 -5.46
CA GLN A 84 -4.99 1.62 -6.42
C GLN A 84 -4.98 0.53 -7.49
N ALA A 85 -3.82 0.26 -8.09
CA ALA A 85 -3.67 -0.82 -9.06
C ALA A 85 -4.02 -2.19 -8.44
N PHE A 86 -3.54 -2.46 -7.22
CA PHE A 86 -3.87 -3.70 -6.51
C PHE A 86 -5.39 -3.85 -6.33
N LYS A 87 -6.07 -2.80 -5.85
CA LYS A 87 -7.52 -2.83 -5.62
C LYS A 87 -8.31 -2.98 -6.93
N ALA A 88 -7.86 -2.34 -8.01
CA ALA A 88 -8.49 -2.45 -9.33
C ALA A 88 -8.32 -3.85 -9.93
N ALA A 89 -7.13 -4.44 -9.81
CA ALA A 89 -6.84 -5.80 -10.28
C ALA A 89 -7.63 -6.87 -9.48
N TYR A 90 -7.82 -6.62 -8.19
CA TYR A 90 -8.47 -7.56 -7.26
C TYR A 90 -9.67 -6.92 -6.53
N PRO A 91 -10.82 -6.77 -7.20
CA PRO A 91 -11.99 -6.09 -6.64
C PRO A 91 -12.75 -6.93 -5.59
N LYS A 92 -12.56 -8.26 -5.57
CA LYS A 92 -13.21 -9.18 -4.62
C LYS A 92 -12.25 -9.54 -3.49
N PRO A 93 -12.41 -9.00 -2.27
CA PRO A 93 -11.49 -9.23 -1.17
C PRO A 93 -11.57 -10.67 -0.65
N ASP A 94 -10.42 -11.25 -0.30
CA ASP A 94 -10.33 -12.61 0.24
C ASP A 94 -10.64 -12.72 1.75
N ARG A 95 -10.85 -11.58 2.41
CA ARG A 95 -11.15 -11.44 3.84
C ARG A 95 -10.06 -11.96 4.79
N LYS A 96 -8.84 -12.25 4.33
CA LYS A 96 -7.73 -12.82 5.13
C LYS A 96 -6.88 -11.82 5.90
N GLY A 97 -7.39 -10.62 6.15
CA GLY A 97 -6.68 -9.53 6.84
C GLY A 97 -6.37 -8.34 5.93
N LEU A 98 -5.68 -7.34 6.48
CA LEU A 98 -5.35 -6.11 5.78
C LEU A 98 -4.13 -6.30 4.87
N ILE A 99 -4.08 -5.50 3.80
CA ILE A 99 -2.95 -5.40 2.88
C ILE A 99 -2.40 -3.98 2.94
N GLY A 100 -1.18 -3.82 3.47
CA GLY A 100 -0.51 -2.54 3.59
C GLY A 100 0.50 -2.30 2.47
N VAL A 101 0.69 -1.04 2.11
CA VAL A 101 1.87 -0.57 1.38
C VAL A 101 2.70 0.25 2.36
N ALA A 102 3.89 -0.22 2.71
CA ALA A 102 4.71 0.38 3.78
C ALA A 102 5.46 1.65 3.33
N ASP A 103 4.84 2.45 2.45
CA ASP A 103 5.38 3.69 1.91
C ASP A 103 5.48 4.75 3.01
N PRO A 104 6.69 5.27 3.33
CA PRO A 104 6.89 6.26 4.38
C PRO A 104 6.47 7.68 3.99
N SER A 105 6.02 7.89 2.76
CA SER A 105 5.78 9.21 2.18
C SER A 105 4.55 9.94 2.71
N TRP A 106 3.73 9.31 3.56
CA TRP A 106 2.41 9.81 3.95
C TRP A 106 2.38 10.24 5.42
N ALA A 107 1.94 11.46 5.67
CA ALA A 107 1.72 11.97 7.01
C ALA A 107 0.48 12.84 7.09
N LEU A 108 -0.12 12.95 8.28
CA LEU A 108 -1.07 14.01 8.58
C LEU A 108 -0.34 15.35 8.72
N SER A 109 -1.03 16.47 8.54
CA SER A 109 -0.43 17.82 8.69
C SER A 109 0.14 18.09 10.08
N GLY A 110 -0.34 17.38 11.11
CA GLY A 110 0.23 17.38 12.46
C GLY A 110 1.50 16.53 12.64
N GLY A 111 2.04 15.95 11.56
CA GLY A 111 3.27 15.15 11.56
C GLY A 111 3.10 13.66 11.82
N SER A 112 1.89 13.18 12.16
CA SER A 112 1.66 11.75 12.40
C SER A 112 1.83 10.94 11.13
N ALA A 113 2.81 10.03 11.10
CA ALA A 113 3.07 9.17 9.96
C ALA A 113 1.93 8.16 9.75
N THR A 114 1.62 7.91 8.48
CA THR A 114 0.54 7.02 8.06
C THR A 114 0.98 6.20 6.86
N PHE A 115 0.18 5.22 6.48
CA PHE A 115 0.43 4.46 5.26
C PHE A 115 -0.89 3.97 4.65
N PRO A 116 -0.97 3.83 3.31
CA PRO A 116 -2.16 3.35 2.64
C PRO A 116 -2.30 1.83 2.76
N CYS A 117 -3.54 1.37 2.94
CA CYS A 117 -3.87 -0.05 3.00
C CYS A 117 -5.26 -0.37 2.44
N VAL A 118 -5.48 -1.66 2.17
CA VAL A 118 -6.79 -2.24 1.84
C VAL A 118 -7.24 -3.10 3.02
N SER A 119 -8.44 -2.81 3.53
CA SER A 119 -9.06 -3.60 4.60
C SER A 119 -9.48 -5.00 4.12
N SER A 120 -9.76 -5.91 5.05
CA SER A 120 -10.29 -7.25 4.73
C SER A 120 -11.63 -7.24 3.98
N ARG A 121 -12.34 -6.11 3.97
CA ARG A 121 -13.58 -5.89 3.20
C ARG A 121 -13.34 -5.18 1.86
N GLY A 122 -12.09 -5.00 1.42
CA GLY A 122 -11.76 -4.33 0.15
C GLY A 122 -11.81 -2.80 0.20
N ARG A 123 -12.12 -2.21 1.37
CA ARG A 123 -12.14 -0.75 1.54
C ARG A 123 -10.72 -0.19 1.65
N SER A 124 -10.46 0.86 0.90
CA SER A 124 -9.32 1.77 1.05
C SER A 124 -9.26 2.39 2.44
N ARG A 125 -8.08 2.46 3.05
CA ARG A 125 -7.82 3.17 4.31
C ARG A 125 -6.40 3.73 4.35
N PHE A 126 -6.18 4.65 5.28
CA PHE A 126 -4.87 5.00 5.80
C PHE A 126 -4.82 4.70 7.30
N LEU A 127 -3.73 4.11 7.79
CA LEU A 127 -3.53 3.80 9.21
C LEU A 127 -2.25 4.43 9.74
N TRP A 128 -2.21 4.63 11.06
CA TRP A 128 -1.07 5.23 11.76
C TRP A 128 0.12 4.27 11.78
N ALA A 129 1.31 4.81 11.51
CA ALA A 129 2.56 4.05 11.46
C ALA A 129 3.05 3.58 12.84
N ASP A 130 2.67 4.28 13.91
CA ASP A 130 3.14 4.03 15.29
C ASP A 130 2.35 2.93 16.02
N ARG A 131 1.41 2.27 15.35
CA ARG A 131 0.63 1.16 15.94
C ARG A 131 1.32 -0.18 15.73
N GLY A 132 1.02 -1.14 16.61
CA GLY A 132 1.43 -2.53 16.43
C GLY A 132 0.70 -3.21 15.26
N PHE A 133 1.44 -3.96 14.46
CA PHE A 133 0.95 -4.75 13.33
C PHE A 133 1.04 -6.24 13.66
N ASN A 134 -0.10 -6.93 13.61
CA ASN A 134 -0.19 -8.35 13.93
C ASN A 134 0.10 -9.25 12.72
N VAL A 135 0.11 -10.57 12.97
CA VAL A 135 0.42 -11.62 11.97
C VAL A 135 -0.59 -11.74 10.81
N ALA A 136 -1.75 -11.09 10.91
CA ALA A 136 -2.76 -11.09 9.86
C ALA A 136 -2.46 -10.06 8.75
N TRP A 137 -1.52 -9.14 8.99
CA TRP A 137 -1.08 -8.20 7.98
C TRP A 137 -0.33 -8.88 6.85
N ARG A 138 -0.65 -8.45 5.64
CA ARG A 138 0.10 -8.75 4.43
C ARG A 138 0.61 -7.44 3.87
N TRP A 139 1.80 -7.47 3.30
CA TRP A 139 2.46 -6.28 2.80
C TRP A 139 2.77 -6.45 1.33
N LEU A 140 2.41 -5.45 0.54
CA LEU A 140 2.77 -5.37 -0.86
C LEU A 140 4.24 -4.97 -0.97
N VAL A 141 5.03 -5.78 -1.63
CA VAL A 141 6.45 -5.48 -1.94
C VAL A 141 6.69 -5.62 -3.42
N LYS A 142 7.47 -4.70 -3.98
CA LYS A 142 7.94 -4.76 -5.37
C LYS A 142 9.13 -5.71 -5.46
N VAL A 143 9.15 -6.53 -6.51
CA VAL A 143 10.22 -7.51 -6.75
C VAL A 143 10.75 -7.37 -8.17
N ARG A 144 11.97 -7.89 -8.40
CA ARG A 144 12.47 -8.16 -9.75
C ARG A 144 11.83 -9.46 -10.24
N GLU A 145 11.57 -9.53 -11.54
CA GLU A 145 11.10 -10.76 -12.20
C GLU A 145 12.08 -11.91 -12.02
#